data_AF-A0A180GJI0-F1
#
_entry.id   AF-A0A180GJI0-F1
#
_cell.length_a   1.000
_cell.length_b   1.000
_cell.length_c   1.000
_cell.angle_alpha   90.00
_cell.angle_beta   90.00
_cell.angle_gamma   90.00
#
_symmetry.space_group_name_H-M   'P 1'
#
loop_
_entity.id
_entity.type
_entity.pdbx_description
1 polymer ?
#
loop_
_entity_poly.entity_id
_entity_poly.type
_entity_poly.pdbx_seq_one_letter_code
_entity_poly.pdbx_strand_id
1 'polypeptide(L)'
;MSSSDESQNMFKVPRPSPLNIDYLFYMEVSKISGMISPTRTLLPHSKNWTKIIPVAVLEPLVIDIVSLTWPKFQEQVLTHLKSGDPTHDVYQLILDLHDKRRIKWVASITNHKDRVVRAEIGGAADWVSFSNAAYENYPGCTDLELVMENPSCAAGDKCQCPLS
;
A
#
# COMPACT_ATOMS: atom_id res chain seq x y z
N MET A 1 48.72 16.06 -2.15
CA MET A 1 47.67 15.94 -3.19
C MET A 1 47.47 14.47 -3.49
N SER A 2 46.26 13.97 -3.23
CA SER A 2 45.58 12.81 -3.83
C SER A 2 44.41 12.52 -2.89
N SER A 3 43.33 13.28 -3.06
CA SER A 3 42.20 12.96 -3.96
C SER A 3 41.27 12.01 -3.24
N SER A 4 40.27 12.63 -2.62
CA SER A 4 39.17 12.03 -1.89
C SER A 4 38.45 11.00 -2.76
N ASP A 5 38.30 9.80 -2.24
CA ASP A 5 37.31 8.82 -2.68
C ASP A 5 35.90 9.35 -2.31
N GLU A 6 35.42 10.35 -3.06
CA GLU A 6 33.98 10.61 -3.15
C GLU A 6 33.38 9.52 -4.04
N SER A 7 33.10 8.38 -3.41
CA SER A 7 32.27 7.35 -3.99
C SER A 7 30.92 7.98 -4.33
N GLN A 8 30.61 8.02 -5.62
CA GLN A 8 29.45 8.66 -6.23
C GLN A 8 28.14 8.16 -5.63
N ASN A 9 27.70 8.78 -4.53
CA ASN A 9 26.31 8.76 -4.13
C ASN A 9 25.61 9.77 -5.04
N MET A 10 25.30 9.36 -6.27
CA MET A 10 24.37 10.09 -7.14
C MET A 10 23.05 10.18 -6.39
N PHE A 11 22.85 11.24 -5.61
CA PHE A 11 21.55 11.60 -5.07
C PHE A 11 20.65 11.80 -6.28
N LYS A 12 19.81 10.80 -6.55
CA LYS A 12 18.78 10.89 -7.58
C LYS A 12 18.01 12.18 -7.33
N VAL A 13 17.84 12.98 -8.39
CA VAL A 13 17.06 14.21 -8.28
C VAL A 13 15.69 13.88 -7.69
N PRO A 14 15.26 14.54 -6.59
CA PRO A 14 13.94 14.35 -6.02
C PRO A 14 12.84 14.47 -7.06
N ARG A 15 11.91 13.52 -7.08
CA ARG A 15 10.77 13.51 -8.00
C ARG A 15 9.48 13.24 -7.24
N PRO A 16 8.94 14.26 -6.53
CA PRO A 16 7.62 14.16 -5.93
C PRO A 16 6.60 13.80 -7.01
N SER A 17 5.81 12.77 -6.74
CA SER A 17 4.73 12.34 -7.63
C SER A 17 3.52 11.89 -6.80
N PRO A 18 2.30 11.99 -7.36
CA PRO A 18 1.12 11.43 -6.72
C PRO A 18 1.23 9.91 -6.60
N LEU A 19 1.01 9.40 -5.40
CA LEU A 19 0.80 7.99 -5.08
C LEU A 19 -0.69 7.79 -4.77
N ASN A 20 -1.40 7.07 -5.64
CA ASN A 20 -2.77 6.66 -5.35
C ASN A 20 -2.74 5.47 -4.40
N ILE A 21 -3.53 5.51 -3.32
CA ILE A 21 -3.55 4.45 -2.32
C ILE A 21 -4.95 3.83 -2.29
N ASP A 22 -4.99 2.50 -2.31
CA ASP A 22 -6.19 1.70 -2.08
C ASP A 22 -5.89 0.62 -1.03
N TYR A 23 -6.93 0.02 -0.46
CA TYR A 23 -6.78 -1.06 0.49
C TYR A 23 -7.92 -2.08 0.43
N LEU A 24 -7.56 -3.33 0.73
CA LEU A 24 -8.47 -4.45 0.81
C LEU A 24 -8.19 -5.26 2.07
N PHE A 25 -9.06 -5.13 3.07
CA PHE A 25 -8.91 -5.85 4.34
C PHE A 25 -10.09 -6.77 4.62
N TYR A 26 -9.90 -7.66 5.59
CA TYR A 26 -10.93 -8.56 6.09
C TYR A 26 -11.03 -8.46 7.60
N MET A 27 -12.24 -8.41 8.13
CA MET A 27 -12.52 -8.44 9.56
C MET A 27 -13.57 -9.49 9.87
N GLU A 28 -13.44 -10.15 11.02
CA GLU A 28 -14.46 -11.08 11.49
C GLU A 28 -15.77 -10.35 11.77
N VAL A 29 -16.91 -10.94 11.37
CA VAL A 29 -18.24 -10.34 11.57
C VAL A 29 -18.52 -9.98 13.03
N SER A 30 -18.03 -10.80 13.97
CA SER A 30 -18.15 -10.58 15.42
C SER A 30 -17.44 -9.30 15.92
N LYS A 31 -16.43 -8.81 15.19
CA LYS A 31 -15.61 -7.65 15.55
C LYS A 31 -16.10 -6.35 14.92
N ILE A 32 -17.11 -6.41 14.06
CA ILE A 32 -17.67 -5.24 13.36
C ILE A 32 -18.61 -4.43 14.27
N SER A 33 -19.18 -5.04 15.31
CA SER A 33 -20.12 -4.36 16.20
C SER A 33 -19.46 -3.16 16.87
N GLY A 34 -19.79 -1.95 16.42
CA GLY A 34 -19.24 -0.68 16.91
C GLY A 34 -18.44 0.12 15.88
N MET A 35 -18.11 -0.49 14.74
CA MET A 35 -17.42 0.20 13.64
C MET A 35 -18.39 1.11 12.86
N ILE A 36 -18.33 2.42 13.09
CA ILE A 36 -19.05 3.42 12.30
C ILE A 36 -18.02 4.29 11.61
N SER A 37 -17.77 4.05 10.32
CA SER A 37 -16.95 4.98 9.55
C SER A 37 -17.62 5.27 8.21
N PRO A 38 -17.88 6.55 7.89
CA PRO A 38 -18.43 6.95 6.61
C PRO A 38 -17.41 6.82 5.47
N THR A 39 -16.14 6.48 5.75
CA THR A 39 -15.07 6.44 4.75
C THR A 39 -14.81 5.04 4.18
N ARG A 40 -15.50 4.00 4.68
CA ARG A 40 -15.34 2.61 4.24
C ARG A 40 -16.63 1.91 3.84
N THR A 41 -16.52 1.00 2.88
CA THR A 41 -17.59 0.08 2.50
C THR A 41 -17.34 -1.26 3.16
N LEU A 42 -18.36 -1.76 3.86
CA LEU A 42 -18.37 -3.11 4.43
C LEU A 42 -19.14 -4.03 3.48
N LEU A 43 -18.43 -4.96 2.85
CA LEU A 43 -19.01 -5.91 1.91
C LEU A 43 -19.01 -7.32 2.52
N PRO A 44 -20.13 -8.06 2.51
CA PRO A 44 -20.13 -9.46 2.91
C PRO A 44 -19.08 -10.25 2.11
N HIS A 45 -18.31 -11.10 2.80
CA HIS A 45 -17.32 -11.97 2.13
C HIS A 45 -17.60 -13.46 2.38
N SER A 46 -17.79 -13.86 3.64
CA SER A 46 -18.19 -15.22 4.01
C SER A 46 -19.01 -15.20 5.30
N LYS A 47 -19.44 -16.37 5.78
CA LYS A 47 -20.18 -16.50 7.05
C LYS A 47 -19.50 -15.79 8.23
N ASN A 48 -18.16 -15.82 8.26
CA ASN A 48 -17.39 -15.32 9.39
C ASN A 48 -16.63 -14.02 9.09
N TRP A 49 -16.60 -13.57 7.83
CA TRP A 49 -15.73 -12.48 7.40
C TRP A 49 -16.47 -11.44 6.57
N THR A 50 -16.10 -10.18 6.78
CA THR A 50 -16.50 -9.01 5.99
C THR A 50 -15.27 -8.39 5.36
N LYS A 51 -15.41 -7.99 4.11
CA LYS A 51 -14.43 -7.24 3.34
C LYS A 51 -14.57 -5.75 3.63
N ILE A 52 -13.44 -5.06 3.79
CA ILE A 52 -13.35 -3.63 4.07
C ILE A 52 -12.55 -2.99 2.93
N ILE A 53 -13.14 -2.00 2.26
CA ILE A 53 -12.54 -1.19 1.19
C ILE A 53 -12.87 0.31 1.41
N PRO A 54 -12.15 1.25 0.79
CA PRO A 54 -12.56 2.65 0.77
C PRO A 54 -13.96 2.86 0.17
N VAL A 55 -14.71 3.87 0.62
CA VAL A 55 -15.98 4.30 -0.03
C VAL A 55 -15.72 5.00 -1.35
N ALA A 56 -14.65 5.79 -1.41
CA ALA A 56 -14.25 6.58 -2.55
C ALA A 56 -12.74 6.49 -2.73
N VAL A 57 -12.27 6.89 -3.91
CA VAL A 57 -10.85 7.05 -4.18
C VAL A 57 -10.24 7.99 -3.13
N LEU A 58 -9.18 7.54 -2.47
CA LEU A 58 -8.47 8.34 -1.48
C LEU A 58 -7.70 9.46 -2.17
N GLU A 59 -7.57 10.60 -1.51
CA GLU A 59 -6.70 11.68 -1.98
C GLU A 59 -5.27 11.16 -2.18
N PRO A 60 -4.61 11.43 -3.32
CA PRO A 60 -3.26 10.96 -3.57
C PRO A 60 -2.25 11.51 -2.57
N LEU A 61 -1.32 10.67 -2.14
CA LEU A 61 -0.18 11.09 -1.33
C LEU A 61 0.93 11.59 -2.26
N VAL A 62 1.25 12.89 -2.21
CA VAL A 62 2.40 13.43 -2.97
C VAL A 62 3.69 13.08 -2.24
N ILE A 63 4.51 12.24 -2.85
CA ILE A 63 5.70 11.67 -2.20
C ILE A 63 6.86 11.50 -3.18
N ASP A 64 8.07 11.67 -2.66
CA ASP A 64 9.29 11.41 -3.40
C ASP A 64 9.79 9.99 -3.11
N ILE A 65 9.25 9.02 -3.84
CA ILE A 65 9.52 7.58 -3.66
C ILE A 65 11.02 7.27 -3.67
N VAL A 66 11.78 7.95 -4.52
CA VAL A 66 13.19 7.61 -4.77
C VAL A 66 14.14 8.07 -3.66
N SER A 67 13.67 8.98 -2.81
CA SER A 67 14.44 9.53 -1.68
C SER A 67 14.14 8.84 -0.35
N LEU A 68 13.18 7.90 -0.32
CA LEU A 68 12.75 7.26 0.92
C LEU A 68 13.34 5.87 1.10
N THR A 69 13.61 5.53 2.35
CA THR A 69 13.82 4.14 2.76
C THR A 69 12.47 3.45 2.93
N TRP A 70 12.47 2.12 2.89
CA TRP A 70 11.24 1.34 3.08
C TRP A 70 10.47 1.70 4.37
N PRO A 71 11.10 1.78 5.56
CA PRO A 71 10.38 2.18 6.77
C PRO A 71 9.80 3.60 6.71
N LYS A 72 10.52 4.55 6.10
CA LYS A 72 10.05 5.93 5.95
C LYS A 72 8.89 6.05 4.96
N PHE A 73 8.89 5.24 3.91
CA PHE A 73 7.75 5.15 3.02
C PHE A 73 6.51 4.62 3.76
N GLN A 74 6.64 3.52 4.50
CA GLN A 74 5.53 2.96 5.28
C GLN A 74 4.97 3.97 6.28
N GLU A 75 5.84 4.68 7.01
CA GLU A 75 5.46 5.73 7.96
C GLU A 75 4.63 6.85 7.31
N GLN A 76 5.03 7.32 6.12
CA GLN A 76 4.27 8.36 5.39
C GLN A 76 2.91 7.85 4.91
N VAL A 77 2.86 6.63 4.36
CA VAL A 77 1.60 6.02 3.92
C VAL A 77 0.63 5.85 5.10
N LEU A 78 1.10 5.32 6.23
CA LEU A 78 0.28 5.14 7.43
C LEU A 78 -0.21 6.48 8.00
N THR A 79 0.64 7.50 8.00
CA THR A 79 0.28 8.86 8.44
C THR A 79 -0.81 9.44 7.54
N HIS A 80 -0.68 9.28 6.22
CA HIS A 80 -1.68 9.74 5.26
C HIS A 80 -3.03 9.06 5.45
N LEU A 81 -3.03 7.73 5.62
CA LEU A 81 -4.24 6.94 5.87
C LEU A 81 -4.93 7.34 7.18
N LYS A 82 -4.16 7.66 8.24
CA LYS A 82 -4.71 8.18 9.50
C LYS A 82 -5.46 9.49 9.27
N SER A 83 -4.85 10.42 8.53
CA SER A 83 -5.47 11.72 8.23
C SER A 83 -6.76 11.58 7.41
N GLY A 84 -6.88 10.54 6.59
CA GLY A 84 -8.09 10.21 5.82
C GLY A 84 -9.17 9.44 6.58
N ASP A 85 -8.94 9.03 7.84
CA ASP A 85 -9.90 8.27 8.67
C ASP A 85 -10.19 9.00 10.00
N PRO A 86 -11.13 9.97 10.02
CA PRO A 86 -11.44 10.77 11.21
C PRO A 86 -11.88 9.92 12.41
N THR A 87 -12.52 8.78 12.13
CA THR A 87 -13.04 7.84 13.13
C THR A 87 -11.96 6.92 13.71
N HIS A 88 -10.78 6.86 13.09
CA HIS A 88 -9.61 6.05 13.47
C HIS A 88 -9.82 4.52 13.48
N ASP A 89 -11.04 4.03 13.33
CA ASP A 89 -11.37 2.61 13.31
C ASP A 89 -10.62 1.80 12.21
N VAL A 90 -10.50 2.33 10.99
CA VAL A 90 -9.75 1.65 9.90
C VAL A 90 -8.27 1.77 10.17
N TYR A 91 -7.82 2.94 10.62
CA TYR A 91 -6.43 3.15 10.93
C TYR A 91 -5.93 2.20 12.02
N GLN A 92 -6.72 1.94 13.07
CA GLN A 92 -6.39 0.95 14.10
C GLN A 92 -6.31 -0.48 13.51
N LEU A 93 -7.21 -0.85 12.60
CA LEU A 93 -7.12 -2.12 11.88
C LEU A 93 -5.83 -2.19 11.04
N ILE A 94 -5.50 -1.13 10.31
CA ILE A 94 -4.28 -1.06 9.49
C ILE A 94 -3.04 -1.24 10.36
N LEU A 95 -2.97 -0.56 11.51
CA LEU A 95 -1.86 -0.72 12.44
C LEU A 95 -1.75 -2.15 12.97
N ASP A 96 -2.86 -2.75 13.41
CA ASP A 96 -2.86 -4.14 13.89
C ASP A 96 -2.39 -5.12 12.80
N LEU A 97 -2.84 -4.93 11.56
CA LEU A 97 -2.42 -5.76 10.43
C LEU A 97 -0.95 -5.52 10.05
N HIS A 98 -0.47 -4.27 10.12
CA HIS A 98 0.91 -3.90 9.83
C HIS A 98 1.86 -4.52 10.86
N ASP A 99 1.57 -4.37 12.15
CA ASP A 99 2.36 -4.91 13.26
C ASP A 99 2.44 -6.44 13.21
N LYS A 100 1.34 -7.09 12.82
CA LYS A 100 1.27 -8.54 12.62
C LYS A 100 1.85 -9.01 11.28
N ARG A 101 2.37 -8.11 10.44
CA ARG A 101 2.88 -8.39 9.09
C ARG A 101 1.87 -9.11 8.19
N ARG A 102 0.59 -8.73 8.30
CA ARG A 102 -0.53 -9.29 7.52
C ARG A 102 -0.95 -8.41 6.34
N ILE A 103 -0.24 -7.31 6.11
CA ILE A 103 -0.43 -6.44 4.94
C ILE A 103 0.61 -6.80 3.89
N LYS A 104 0.14 -7.18 2.70
CA LYS A 104 0.91 -7.20 1.48
C LYS A 104 0.88 -5.81 0.85
N TRP A 105 2.04 -5.28 0.54
CA TRP A 105 2.20 -3.97 -0.08
C TRP A 105 2.42 -4.19 -1.56
N VAL A 106 1.40 -3.95 -2.37
CA VAL A 106 1.46 -4.20 -3.81
C VAL A 106 1.49 -2.86 -4.53
N ALA A 107 2.61 -2.53 -5.16
CA ALA A 107 2.77 -1.27 -5.86
C ALA A 107 2.84 -1.47 -7.36
N SER A 108 2.30 -0.52 -8.12
CA SER A 108 2.41 -0.50 -9.57
C SER A 108 2.80 0.87 -10.11
N ILE A 109 3.55 0.87 -11.20
CA ILE A 109 3.90 2.07 -11.96
C ILE A 109 3.34 1.88 -13.37
N THR A 110 2.47 2.79 -13.79
CA THR A 110 1.96 2.85 -15.17
C THR A 110 2.64 4.00 -15.88
N ASN A 111 3.52 3.71 -16.84
CA ASN A 111 4.22 4.76 -17.58
C ASN A 111 3.40 5.26 -18.80
N HIS A 112 3.90 6.29 -19.46
CA HIS A 112 3.29 6.92 -20.64
C HIS A 112 3.11 6.00 -21.88
N LYS A 113 3.61 4.76 -21.83
CA LYS A 113 3.44 3.74 -22.88
C LYS A 113 2.52 2.60 -22.42
N ASP A 114 1.73 2.83 -21.37
CA ASP A 114 0.85 1.87 -20.72
C ASP A 114 1.56 0.59 -20.25
N ARG A 115 2.88 0.65 -20.05
CA ARG A 115 3.61 -0.47 -19.45
C ARG A 115 3.44 -0.38 -17.95
N VAL A 116 3.02 -1.51 -17.37
CA VAL A 116 2.81 -1.64 -15.93
C VAL A 116 3.97 -2.43 -15.33
N VAL A 117 4.72 -1.81 -14.43
CA VAL A 117 5.63 -2.50 -13.51
C VAL A 117 4.88 -2.75 -12.22
N ARG A 118 4.67 -4.00 -11.82
CA ARG A 118 4.01 -4.37 -10.56
C ARG A 118 4.98 -5.12 -9.66
N ALA A 119 4.99 -4.80 -8.37
CA ALA A 119 5.81 -5.45 -7.37
C ALA A 119 5.05 -5.67 -6.06
N GLU A 120 5.25 -6.82 -5.42
CA GLU A 120 4.96 -7.00 -4.01
C GLU A 120 6.20 -6.59 -3.22
N ILE A 121 6.05 -5.68 -2.27
CA ILE A 121 7.15 -5.09 -1.50
C ILE A 121 7.13 -5.73 -0.11
N GLY A 122 7.92 -6.78 0.08
CA GLY A 122 8.05 -7.49 1.36
C GLY A 122 9.14 -6.90 2.26
N GLY A 123 10.07 -6.12 1.71
CA GLY A 123 11.14 -5.51 2.47
C GLY A 123 12.02 -4.55 1.68
N ALA A 124 13.16 -4.20 2.29
CA ALA A 124 14.05 -3.16 1.76
C ALA A 124 14.63 -3.49 0.37
N ALA A 125 14.89 -4.77 0.06
CA ALA A 125 15.41 -5.16 -1.24
C ALA A 125 14.38 -4.90 -2.36
N ASP A 126 13.15 -5.37 -2.18
CA ASP A 126 12.04 -5.14 -3.12
C ASP A 126 11.78 -3.64 -3.31
N TRP A 127 11.84 -2.88 -2.21
CA TRP A 127 11.70 -1.42 -2.23
C TRP A 127 12.78 -0.73 -3.06
N VAL A 128 14.04 -1.15 -2.95
CA VAL A 128 15.13 -0.60 -3.76
C VAL A 128 14.88 -0.88 -5.25
N SER A 129 14.49 -2.11 -5.60
CA SER A 129 14.14 -2.45 -6.98
C SER A 129 12.95 -1.64 -7.51
N PHE A 130 11.90 -1.50 -6.71
CA PHE A 130 10.71 -0.74 -7.08
C PHE A 130 10.98 0.76 -7.22
N SER A 131 11.67 1.38 -6.26
CA SER A 131 12.01 2.81 -6.31
C SER A 131 12.96 3.14 -7.47
N ASN A 132 13.86 2.22 -7.83
CA ASN A 132 14.65 2.34 -9.06
C ASN A 132 13.78 2.31 -10.32
N ALA A 133 12.84 1.36 -10.41
CA ALA A 133 11.90 1.29 -11.53
C ALA A 133 11.01 2.55 -11.61
N ALA A 134 10.58 3.10 -10.48
CA ALA A 134 9.80 4.35 -10.43
C ALA A 134 10.59 5.52 -11.01
N TYR A 135 11.88 5.63 -10.68
CA TYR A 135 12.77 6.65 -11.25
C TYR A 135 12.90 6.55 -12.77
N GLU A 136 13.05 5.32 -13.29
CA GLU A 136 13.24 5.04 -14.72
C GLU A 136 11.96 5.23 -15.55
N ASN A 137 10.79 5.02 -14.94
CA ASN A 137 9.49 5.07 -15.62
C ASN A 137 8.74 6.40 -15.46
N TYR A 138 9.34 7.39 -14.78
CA TYR A 138 8.79 8.74 -14.66
C TYR A 138 8.53 9.38 -16.05
N PRO A 139 7.43 10.15 -16.26
CA PRO A 139 6.39 10.57 -15.31
C PRO A 139 5.15 9.64 -15.24
N GLY A 140 5.35 8.35 -14.96
CA GLY A 140 4.23 7.41 -14.77
C GLY A 140 3.40 7.66 -13.50
N CYS A 141 2.16 7.17 -13.51
CA CYS A 141 1.30 7.09 -12.32
C CYS A 141 1.80 5.96 -11.41
N THR A 142 1.78 6.19 -10.09
CA THR A 142 2.11 5.16 -9.11
C THR A 142 0.89 4.85 -8.26
N ASP A 143 0.56 3.57 -8.13
CA ASP A 143 -0.53 3.08 -7.30
C ASP A 143 0.03 2.14 -6.23
N LEU A 144 -0.59 2.15 -5.05
CA LEU A 144 -0.28 1.26 -3.93
C LEU A 144 -1.58 0.64 -3.42
N GLU A 145 -1.60 -0.68 -3.38
CA GLU A 145 -2.68 -1.46 -2.78
C GLU A 145 -2.17 -2.14 -1.50
N LEU A 146 -2.84 -1.87 -0.38
CA LEU A 146 -2.59 -2.56 0.89
C LEU A 146 -3.57 -3.73 1.03
N VAL A 147 -3.08 -4.95 0.89
CA VAL A 147 -3.94 -6.14 0.81
C VAL A 147 -3.69 -7.07 1.99
N MET A 148 -4.76 -7.41 2.70
CA MET A 148 -4.75 -8.55 3.62
C MET A 148 -5.03 -9.83 2.85
N GLU A 149 -4.32 -10.90 3.18
CA GLU A 149 -4.61 -12.22 2.60
C GLU A 149 -6.04 -12.66 2.90
N ASN A 150 -6.70 -13.22 1.87
CA ASN A 150 -8.08 -13.68 1.99
C ASN A 150 -8.17 -14.80 3.06
N PRO A 151 -8.92 -14.58 4.15
CA PRO A 151 -8.95 -15.52 5.27
C PRO A 151 -9.63 -16.86 4.91
N SER A 152 -10.45 -16.92 3.85
CA SER A 152 -11.04 -18.17 3.37
C SER A 152 -9.99 -19.09 2.73
N CYS A 153 -8.99 -18.50 2.05
CA CYS A 153 -7.89 -19.26 1.45
C CYS A 153 -6.94 -19.85 2.49
N ALA A 154 -6.73 -19.14 3.61
CA ALA A 154 -5.91 -19.63 4.72
C ALA A 154 -6.58 -20.76 5.54
N ALA A 155 -7.91 -20.88 5.48
CA ALA A 155 -8.70 -21.86 6.22
C ALA A 155 -8.91 -23.20 5.48
N GLY A 156 -8.40 -23.34 4.25
CA GLY A 156 -8.65 -24.52 3.41
C GLY A 156 -10.03 -24.54 2.76
N ASP A 157 -10.82 -23.47 2.92
CA ASP A 157 -12.04 -23.28 2.13
C ASP A 157 -11.63 -22.90 0.71
N LYS A 158 -12.15 -23.64 -0.28
CA LYS A 158 -11.83 -23.47 -1.70
C LYS A 158 -11.82 -21.99 -2.07
N CYS A 159 -10.65 -21.45 -2.39
CA CYS A 159 -10.50 -20.08 -2.91
C CYS A 159 -11.37 -19.95 -4.15
N GLN A 160 -12.54 -19.34 -4.01
CA GLN A 160 -13.33 -18.95 -5.16
C GLN A 160 -12.74 -17.63 -5.64
N CYS A 161 -12.05 -17.69 -6.79
CA CYS A 161 -11.62 -16.49 -7.50
C CYS A 161 -12.83 -15.56 -7.68
N PRO A 162 -12.72 -14.26 -7.40
CA PRO A 162 -13.69 -13.33 -7.91
C PRO A 162 -13.55 -13.33 -9.43
N LEU A 163 -14.63 -13.69 -10.10
CA LEU A 163 -14.76 -13.67 -11.55
C LEU A 163 -14.42 -12.26 -12.09
N SER A 164 -13.69 -12.29 -13.20
CA SER A 164 -13.61 -11.33 -14.31
C SER A 164 -14.62 -10.18 -14.32
#